data_AF-A0A841FBN2-F1
#
_entry.id   AF-A0A841FBN2-F1
#
_cell.length_a   1.000
_cell.length_b   1.000
_cell.length_c   1.000
_cell.angle_alpha   90.00
_cell.angle_beta   90.00
_cell.angle_gamma   90.00
#
_symmetry.space_group_name_H-M   'P 1'
#
loop_
_entity.id
_entity.type
_entity.pdbx_description
1 polymer ?
#
loop_
_entity_poly.entity_id
_entity_poly.type
_entity_poly.pdbx_seq_one_letter_code
_entity_poly.pdbx_strand_id
1 'polypeptide(L)'
;MRNKIIAGFLSTALLLIPLAAHANEAVHLNGKLVDGRVYMPLRAAGAQIGAVTTWNQKTQTAIVNKDGKVLEVKLGEFVKMFDNRVYVQFREFNETFFEQDHIVWHPTDLVASSEHITVDLGTLDNEQAFKLVEPLFSKHSDTKEYFKQGKENLHYGLSIAYSGTDKALVTVSTGQKDKYGRYINIYSYKVNVSRYSSGWKVVSYNYTKTEIPDWVYS
;
A
#
# COMPACT_ATOMS: atom_id res chain seq x y z
N MET A 1 27.10 -42.84 -24.37
CA MET A 1 26.33 -42.66 -23.11
C MET A 1 25.90 -41.20 -23.04
N ARG A 2 24.61 -40.91 -23.09
CA ARG A 2 24.09 -39.53 -23.18
C ARG A 2 23.33 -39.19 -21.89
N ASN A 3 24.04 -38.65 -20.91
CA ASN A 3 23.44 -38.10 -19.69
C ASN A 3 22.61 -36.86 -20.06
N LYS A 4 21.28 -36.98 -20.05
CA LYS A 4 20.40 -35.82 -20.02
C LYS A 4 20.09 -35.52 -18.56
N ILE A 5 20.68 -34.44 -18.09
CA ILE A 5 20.50 -33.87 -16.76
C ILE A 5 19.01 -33.59 -16.54
N ILE A 6 18.43 -34.23 -15.54
CA ILE A 6 17.10 -33.90 -15.01
C ILE A 6 17.28 -32.57 -14.25
N ALA A 7 16.82 -31.47 -14.85
CA ALA A 7 16.82 -30.17 -14.21
C ALA A 7 15.76 -30.17 -13.09
N GLY A 8 16.22 -30.06 -11.84
CA GLY A 8 15.36 -29.97 -10.66
C GLY A 8 14.48 -28.72 -10.71
N PHE A 9 13.19 -28.88 -10.42
CA PHE A 9 12.28 -27.79 -10.14
C PHE A 9 12.70 -27.15 -8.80
N LEU A 10 13.11 -25.88 -8.83
CA LEU A 10 13.32 -25.12 -7.60
C LEU A 10 11.93 -24.74 -7.03
N SER A 11 11.31 -25.67 -6.30
CA SER A 11 10.12 -25.42 -5.48
C SER A 11 10.59 -24.86 -4.15
N THR A 12 10.70 -23.54 -4.03
CA THR A 12 11.02 -22.91 -2.75
C THR A 12 9.77 -22.90 -1.86
N ALA A 13 9.62 -23.94 -1.05
CA ALA A 13 8.79 -23.88 0.15
C ALA A 13 9.51 -22.97 1.17
N LEU A 14 8.99 -21.78 1.41
CA LEU A 14 9.49 -20.89 2.47
C LEU A 14 8.68 -21.10 3.75
N LEU A 15 9.41 -21.17 4.85
CA LEU A 15 9.02 -21.54 6.21
C LEU A 15 7.76 -20.83 6.75
N LEU A 16 7.00 -21.62 7.53
CA LEU A 16 5.82 -21.26 8.31
C LEU A 16 6.06 -20.02 9.18
N ILE A 17 5.29 -18.96 8.96
CA ILE A 17 4.99 -17.98 10.00
C ILE A 17 3.85 -18.58 10.83
N PRO A 18 3.91 -18.59 12.18
CA PRO A 18 2.83 -19.10 12.99
C PRO A 18 1.56 -18.30 12.73
N LEU A 19 0.51 -18.98 12.27
CA LEU A 19 -0.87 -18.48 12.27
C LEU A 19 -1.29 -18.28 13.72
N ALA A 20 -1.01 -17.11 14.29
CA ALA A 20 -1.67 -16.69 15.51
C ALA A 20 -3.16 -16.53 15.17
N ALA A 21 -3.98 -17.29 15.89
CA ALA A 21 -5.43 -17.30 15.78
C ALA A 21 -6.02 -15.89 15.91
N HIS A 22 -6.80 -15.46 14.90
CA HIS A 22 -7.71 -14.33 15.04
C HIS A 22 -9.11 -14.78 14.62
N ALA A 23 -10.03 -14.64 15.57
CA ALA A 23 -11.45 -14.88 15.40
C ALA A 23 -12.07 -13.78 14.52
N ASN A 24 -12.82 -14.20 13.49
CA ASN A 24 -13.92 -13.49 12.82
C ASN A 24 -13.75 -12.03 12.34
N GLU A 25 -12.53 -11.54 12.13
CA GLU A 25 -12.30 -10.33 11.32
C GLU A 25 -11.92 -10.76 9.89
N ALA A 26 -12.57 -10.15 8.88
CA ALA A 26 -12.17 -10.33 7.49
C ALA A 26 -10.71 -9.92 7.33
N VAL A 27 -9.90 -10.73 6.64
CA VAL A 27 -8.49 -10.37 6.46
C VAL A 27 -8.38 -9.23 5.45
N HIS A 28 -7.69 -8.18 5.89
CA HIS A 28 -7.36 -6.98 5.13
C HIS A 28 -6.06 -7.20 4.33
N LEU A 29 -6.18 -7.15 3.01
CA LEU A 29 -5.07 -7.33 2.08
C LEU A 29 -4.77 -6.02 1.34
N ASN A 30 -3.50 -5.62 1.37
CA ASN A 30 -3.04 -4.45 0.62
C ASN A 30 -2.94 -4.75 -0.89
N GLY A 31 -3.97 -4.35 -1.63
CA GLY A 31 -4.11 -4.57 -3.06
C GLY A 31 -3.67 -3.41 -3.95
N LYS A 32 -3.79 -3.64 -5.27
CA LYS A 32 -3.48 -2.70 -6.35
C LYS A 32 -4.68 -2.62 -7.31
N LEU A 33 -5.03 -1.40 -7.73
CA LEU A 33 -5.99 -1.19 -8.82
C LEU A 33 -5.21 -0.96 -10.10
N VAL A 34 -5.40 -1.81 -11.10
CA VAL A 34 -4.72 -1.74 -12.39
C VAL A 34 -5.74 -2.01 -13.48
N ASP A 35 -5.89 -1.08 -14.43
CA ASP A 35 -6.83 -1.19 -15.55
C ASP A 35 -8.27 -1.53 -15.12
N GLY A 36 -8.73 -0.90 -14.03
CA GLY A 36 -10.06 -1.13 -13.47
C GLY A 36 -10.24 -2.47 -12.73
N ARG A 37 -9.16 -3.24 -12.54
CA ARG A 37 -9.17 -4.53 -11.85
C ARG A 37 -8.42 -4.47 -10.54
N VAL A 38 -8.99 -5.09 -9.51
CA VAL A 38 -8.38 -5.20 -8.19
C VAL A 38 -7.51 -6.44 -8.14
N TYR A 39 -6.25 -6.26 -7.73
CA TYR A 39 -5.28 -7.31 -7.52
C TYR A 39 -4.84 -7.35 -6.07
N MET A 40 -4.61 -8.53 -5.52
CA MET A 40 -4.16 -8.74 -4.14
C MET A 40 -2.94 -9.69 -4.07
N PRO A 41 -2.13 -9.63 -3.01
CA PRO A 41 -0.96 -10.50 -2.89
C PRO A 41 -1.38 -11.97 -2.82
N LEU A 42 -0.99 -12.76 -3.83
CA LEU A 42 -1.46 -14.14 -4.00
C LEU A 42 -1.18 -15.02 -2.77
N ARG A 43 0.03 -14.92 -2.21
CA ARG A 43 0.44 -15.73 -1.05
C ARG A 43 -0.37 -15.42 0.20
N ALA A 44 -0.71 -14.15 0.43
CA ALA A 44 -1.49 -13.74 1.58
C ALA A 44 -2.93 -14.23 1.45
N ALA A 45 -3.53 -14.08 0.27
CA ALA A 45 -4.87 -14.61 -0.04
C ALA A 45 -4.92 -16.15 0.10
N GLY A 46 -3.93 -16.86 -0.45
CA GLY A 46 -3.84 -18.31 -0.33
C GLY A 46 -3.67 -18.79 1.12
N ALA A 47 -2.83 -18.12 1.92
CA ALA A 47 -2.65 -18.44 3.33
C ALA A 47 -3.94 -18.25 4.14
N GLN A 48 -4.72 -17.21 3.84
CA GLN A 48 -5.97 -16.92 4.53
C GLN A 48 -6.98 -18.06 4.40
N ILE A 49 -7.00 -18.72 3.24
CA ILE A 49 -7.93 -19.82 2.98
C ILE A 49 -7.30 -21.19 3.28
N GLY A 50 -6.10 -21.22 3.87
CA GLY A 50 -5.36 -22.46 4.13
C GLY A 50 -4.96 -23.22 2.86
N ALA A 51 -4.74 -22.53 1.74
CA ALA A 51 -4.35 -23.11 0.47
C ALA A 51 -2.82 -23.23 0.31
N VAL A 52 -2.40 -24.23 -0.45
CA VAL A 52 -1.01 -24.34 -0.92
C VAL A 52 -0.84 -23.44 -2.13
N THR A 53 0.03 -22.44 -2.02
CA THR A 53 0.32 -21.47 -3.10
C THR A 53 1.73 -21.67 -3.64
N THR A 54 1.87 -21.81 -4.95
CA THR A 54 3.16 -21.97 -5.63
C THR A 54 3.28 -21.06 -6.86
N TRP A 55 4.53 -20.80 -7.27
CA TRP A 55 4.88 -20.05 -8.46
C TRP A 55 5.87 -20.84 -9.30
N ASN A 56 5.52 -21.13 -10.55
CA ASN A 56 6.42 -21.73 -11.51
C ASN A 56 7.12 -20.65 -12.32
N GLN A 57 8.39 -20.38 -11.99
CA GLN A 57 9.19 -19.35 -12.67
C GLN A 57 9.39 -19.62 -14.17
N LYS A 58 9.48 -20.88 -14.58
CA LYS A 58 9.74 -21.26 -15.98
C LYS A 58 8.53 -20.98 -16.87
N THR A 59 7.33 -21.29 -16.37
CA THR A 59 6.09 -21.10 -17.12
C THR A 59 5.37 -19.79 -16.78
N GLN A 60 5.90 -19.05 -15.80
CA GLN A 60 5.28 -17.86 -15.23
C GLN A 60 3.84 -18.12 -14.77
N THR A 61 3.63 -19.23 -14.06
CA THR A 61 2.31 -19.69 -13.63
C THR A 61 2.18 -19.62 -12.12
N ALA A 62 1.11 -18.97 -11.64
CA ALA A 62 0.65 -19.04 -10.27
C ALA A 62 -0.30 -20.22 -10.10
N ILE A 63 -0.12 -21.00 -9.03
CA ILE A 63 -0.98 -22.13 -8.69
C ILE A 63 -1.39 -22.03 -7.23
N VAL A 64 -2.69 -22.06 -6.96
CA VAL A 64 -3.26 -22.16 -5.61
C VAL A 64 -4.13 -23.39 -5.55
N ASN A 65 -3.90 -24.26 -4.56
CA ASN A 65 -4.69 -25.47 -4.35
C ASN A 65 -5.27 -25.48 -2.94
N LYS A 66 -6.60 -25.59 -2.84
CA LYS A 66 -7.34 -25.80 -1.59
C LYS A 66 -8.29 -26.98 -1.78
N ASP A 67 -8.03 -28.07 -1.07
CA ASP A 67 -8.91 -29.24 -0.99
C ASP A 67 -9.38 -29.76 -2.37
N GLY A 68 -8.51 -29.71 -3.39
CA GLY A 68 -8.81 -30.14 -4.75
C GLY A 68 -9.37 -29.06 -5.68
N LYS A 69 -9.79 -27.90 -5.17
CA LYS A 69 -10.02 -26.70 -5.99
C LYS A 69 -8.69 -26.06 -6.35
N VAL A 70 -8.48 -25.79 -7.64
CA VAL A 70 -7.22 -25.27 -8.16
C VAL A 70 -7.45 -24.01 -8.97
N LEU A 71 -6.77 -22.93 -8.58
CA LEU A 71 -6.56 -21.76 -9.42
C LEU A 71 -5.18 -21.87 -10.07
N GLU A 72 -5.13 -22.09 -11.38
CA GLU A 72 -3.89 -22.10 -12.16
C GLU A 72 -3.94 -21.01 -13.23
N VAL A 73 -3.15 -19.95 -13.05
CA VAL A 73 -3.19 -18.77 -13.93
C VAL A 73 -1.80 -18.29 -14.29
N LYS A 74 -1.59 -18.06 -15.58
CA LYS A 74 -0.33 -17.50 -16.10
C LYS A 74 -0.27 -15.99 -15.89
N LEU A 75 0.95 -15.47 -15.80
CA LEU A 75 1.23 -14.04 -15.84
C LEU A 75 0.52 -13.40 -17.03
N GLY A 76 -0.26 -12.34 -16.79
CA GLY A 76 -1.09 -11.72 -17.80
C GLY A 76 -2.29 -11.01 -17.20
N GLU A 77 -3.48 -11.33 -17.69
CA GLU A 77 -4.73 -10.67 -17.32
C GLU A 77 -5.04 -10.84 -15.82
N PHE A 78 -5.02 -12.07 -15.32
CA PHE A 78 -5.44 -12.38 -13.95
C PHE A 78 -4.31 -12.37 -12.93
N VAL A 79 -3.05 -12.40 -13.38
CA VAL A 79 -1.87 -12.44 -12.51
C VAL A 79 -0.84 -11.42 -12.95
N LYS A 80 -0.32 -10.63 -12.00
CA LYS A 80 0.67 -9.57 -12.22
C LYS A 80 1.83 -9.73 -11.24
N MET A 81 2.96 -9.11 -11.57
CA MET A 81 4.11 -8.99 -10.68
C MET A 81 4.27 -7.53 -10.24
N PHE A 82 4.30 -7.29 -8.93
CA PHE A 82 4.66 -5.99 -8.34
C PHE A 82 5.73 -6.20 -7.29
N ASP A 83 6.83 -5.45 -7.36
CA ASP A 83 7.92 -5.51 -6.37
C ASP A 83 8.40 -6.95 -6.08
N ASN A 84 8.61 -7.74 -7.14
CA ASN A 84 8.98 -9.15 -7.10
C ASN A 84 8.00 -10.08 -6.34
N ARG A 85 6.75 -9.64 -6.16
CA ARG A 85 5.67 -10.42 -5.56
C ARG A 85 4.58 -10.69 -6.59
N VAL A 86 3.99 -11.89 -6.51
CA VAL A 86 2.87 -12.32 -7.36
C VAL A 86 1.57 -11.79 -6.78
N TYR A 87 0.78 -11.14 -7.63
CA TYR A 87 -0.57 -10.68 -7.31
C TYR A 87 -1.57 -11.33 -8.24
N VAL A 88 -2.76 -11.61 -7.72
CA VAL A 88 -3.87 -12.21 -8.45
C VAL A 88 -5.07 -11.28 -8.43
N GLN A 89 -5.85 -11.29 -9.50
CA GLN A 89 -7.09 -10.54 -9.56
C GLN A 89 -8.03 -11.07 -8.48
N PHE A 90 -8.55 -10.15 -7.65
CA PHE A 90 -9.41 -10.46 -6.52
C PHE A 90 -10.65 -11.25 -6.94
N ARG A 91 -11.33 -10.77 -8.00
CA ARG A 91 -12.50 -11.44 -8.59
C ARG A 91 -12.21 -12.91 -8.96
N GLU A 92 -11.14 -13.14 -9.73
CA GLU A 92 -10.78 -14.48 -10.22
C GLU A 92 -10.52 -15.45 -9.04
N PHE A 93 -9.78 -14.98 -8.04
CA PHE A 93 -9.52 -15.77 -6.84
C PHE A 93 -10.82 -16.07 -6.07
N ASN A 94 -11.66 -15.06 -5.89
CA ASN A 94 -12.91 -15.18 -5.15
C ASN A 94 -13.89 -16.14 -5.84
N GLU A 95 -14.10 -15.99 -7.14
CA GLU A 95 -14.99 -16.86 -7.93
C GLU A 95 -14.50 -18.31 -7.95
N THR A 96 -13.19 -18.56 -7.83
CA THR A 96 -12.64 -19.93 -7.78
C THR A 96 -12.87 -20.61 -6.43
N PHE A 97 -12.65 -19.92 -5.32
CA PHE A 97 -12.67 -20.53 -3.99
C PHE A 97 -13.98 -20.30 -3.23
N PHE A 98 -14.71 -19.25 -3.56
CA PHE A 98 -15.91 -18.74 -2.87
C PHE A 98 -17.01 -18.38 -3.87
N GLU A 99 -17.51 -19.38 -4.61
CA GLU A 99 -18.49 -19.19 -5.69
C GLU A 99 -19.80 -18.48 -5.27
N GLN A 100 -20.13 -18.49 -3.98
CA GLN A 100 -21.36 -17.89 -3.44
C GLN A 100 -21.14 -16.50 -2.83
N ASP A 101 -19.90 -16.01 -2.78
CA ASP A 101 -19.57 -14.73 -2.17
C ASP A 101 -20.03 -13.55 -3.04
N HIS A 102 -20.53 -12.51 -2.38
CA HIS A 102 -20.91 -11.26 -3.00
C HIS A 102 -19.72 -10.31 -3.01
N ILE A 103 -19.21 -10.02 -4.21
CA ILE A 103 -18.15 -9.03 -4.37
C ILE A 103 -18.73 -7.63 -4.37
N VAL A 104 -18.30 -6.80 -3.42
CA VAL A 104 -18.67 -5.38 -3.30
C VAL A 104 -17.49 -4.49 -3.64
N TRP A 105 -17.75 -3.41 -4.37
CA TRP A 105 -16.78 -2.36 -4.65
C TRP A 105 -17.19 -1.06 -3.95
N HIS A 106 -16.34 -0.57 -3.04
CA HIS A 106 -16.50 0.68 -2.33
C HIS A 106 -15.50 1.72 -2.89
N PRO A 107 -15.87 2.47 -3.94
CA PRO A 107 -14.96 3.37 -4.64
C PRO A 107 -14.47 4.54 -3.79
N THR A 108 -15.28 5.00 -2.84
CA THR A 108 -14.94 6.10 -1.92
C THR A 108 -13.79 5.72 -1.01
N ASP A 109 -13.81 4.48 -0.53
CA ASP A 109 -12.84 3.96 0.44
C ASP A 109 -11.69 3.21 -0.26
N LEU A 110 -11.81 3.02 -1.58
CA LEU A 110 -10.90 2.22 -2.39
C LEU A 110 -10.76 0.79 -1.85
N VAL A 111 -11.90 0.20 -1.46
CA VAL A 111 -11.98 -1.14 -0.90
C VAL A 111 -12.79 -2.03 -1.82
N ALA A 112 -12.26 -3.22 -2.13
CA ALA A 112 -13.07 -4.30 -2.68
C ALA A 112 -13.20 -5.40 -1.63
N SER A 113 -14.40 -5.91 -1.41
CA SER A 113 -14.66 -6.88 -0.35
C SER A 113 -15.54 -8.02 -0.83
N SER A 114 -15.47 -9.10 -0.06
CA SER A 114 -16.30 -10.30 -0.07
C SER A 114 -16.53 -10.70 1.38
N GLU A 115 -17.30 -11.75 1.62
CA GLU A 115 -17.53 -12.32 2.94
C GLU A 115 -16.23 -12.82 3.59
N HIS A 116 -15.24 -13.23 2.79
CA HIS A 116 -14.00 -13.84 3.32
C HIS A 116 -12.76 -12.94 3.21
N ILE A 117 -12.72 -12.02 2.25
CA ILE A 117 -11.53 -11.21 1.94
C ILE A 117 -11.92 -9.75 1.74
N THR A 118 -11.19 -8.85 2.41
CA THR A 118 -11.20 -7.41 2.14
C THR A 118 -9.88 -7.00 1.51
N VAL A 119 -9.93 -6.30 0.37
CA VAL A 119 -8.78 -5.79 -0.35
C VAL A 119 -8.79 -4.27 -0.30
N ASP A 120 -7.97 -3.74 0.60
CA ASP A 120 -7.68 -2.31 0.69
C ASP A 120 -6.72 -1.95 -0.43
N LEU A 121 -7.13 -1.10 -1.37
CA LEU A 121 -6.30 -0.74 -2.51
C LEU A 121 -5.24 0.29 -2.12
N GLY A 122 -4.62 0.17 -0.94
CA GLY A 122 -3.47 0.99 -0.55
C GLY A 122 -3.72 2.47 -0.76
N THR A 123 -4.75 2.99 -0.09
CA THR A 123 -4.81 4.39 0.32
C THR A 123 -3.44 4.76 0.86
N LEU A 124 -2.92 5.90 0.45
CA LEU A 124 -1.71 6.44 1.05
C LEU A 124 -1.97 6.61 2.55
N ASP A 125 -1.31 5.81 3.37
CA ASP A 125 -1.38 5.96 4.83
C ASP A 125 -0.48 7.11 5.31
N ASN A 126 -0.62 7.50 6.57
CA ASN A 126 0.14 8.62 7.13
C ASN A 126 1.65 8.38 7.14
N GLU A 127 2.10 7.13 7.33
CA GLU A 127 3.52 6.77 7.36
C GLU A 127 4.13 6.86 5.95
N GLN A 128 3.44 6.32 4.95
CA GLN A 128 3.80 6.40 3.54
C GLN A 128 3.80 7.84 3.06
N ALA A 129 2.77 8.61 3.40
CA ALA A 129 2.67 10.03 3.10
C ALA A 129 3.88 10.77 3.67
N PHE A 130 4.20 10.55 4.95
CA PHE A 130 5.35 11.19 5.59
C PHE A 130 6.68 10.82 4.92
N LYS A 131 6.90 9.54 4.59
CA LYS A 131 8.10 9.07 3.86
C LYS A 131 8.28 9.74 2.50
N LEU A 132 7.19 10.12 1.83
CA LEU A 132 7.25 10.86 0.56
C LEU A 132 7.65 12.33 0.78
N VAL A 133 7.26 12.94 1.89
CA VAL A 133 7.54 14.36 2.19
C VAL A 133 8.88 14.56 2.89
N GLU A 134 9.32 13.64 3.76
CA GLU A 134 10.53 13.76 4.59
C GLU A 134 11.80 14.19 3.80
N PRO A 135 12.08 13.65 2.61
CA PRO A 135 13.25 14.08 1.83
C PRO A 135 13.21 15.57 1.41
N LEU A 136 12.02 16.15 1.28
CA LEU A 136 11.82 17.54 0.85
C LEU A 136 12.23 18.54 1.92
N PHE A 137 12.18 18.17 3.21
CA PHE A 137 12.58 19.06 4.32
C PHE A 137 14.04 19.50 4.23
N SER A 138 14.89 18.70 3.57
CA SER A 138 16.29 19.06 3.35
C SER A 138 16.49 20.19 2.32
N LYS A 139 15.46 20.53 1.54
CA LYS A 139 15.53 21.53 0.46
C LYS A 139 15.36 22.96 0.95
N HIS A 140 14.83 23.17 2.15
CA HIS A 140 14.61 24.49 2.74
C HIS A 140 15.30 24.60 4.11
N SER A 141 16.31 25.47 4.20
CA SER A 141 17.23 25.57 5.34
C SER A 141 16.55 25.91 6.66
N ASP A 142 15.46 26.68 6.60
CA ASP A 142 14.63 27.09 7.72
C ASP A 142 13.71 25.99 8.25
N THR A 143 13.57 24.85 7.56
CA THR A 143 12.72 23.73 7.97
C THR A 143 13.50 22.56 8.59
N LYS A 144 14.81 22.49 8.34
CA LYS A 144 15.65 21.32 8.66
C LYS A 144 15.66 20.96 10.14
N GLU A 145 15.56 21.94 11.03
CA GLU A 145 15.55 21.73 12.48
C GLU A 145 14.15 21.37 13.00
N TYR A 146 13.12 22.10 12.57
CA TYR A 146 11.74 21.93 13.04
C TYR A 146 11.12 20.59 12.62
N PHE A 147 11.45 20.07 11.43
CA PHE A 147 10.93 18.77 10.99
C PHE A 147 11.73 17.57 11.49
N LYS A 148 12.98 17.77 11.96
CA LYS A 148 13.82 16.68 12.50
C LYS A 148 13.59 16.41 13.99
N GLN A 149 13.22 17.42 14.78
CA GLN A 149 13.00 17.28 16.22
C GLN A 149 11.72 16.48 16.57
N GLY A 150 10.83 16.20 15.62
CA GLY A 150 9.50 15.65 15.90
C GLY A 150 9.25 14.20 15.48
N LYS A 151 10.26 13.31 15.47
CA LYS A 151 9.98 11.85 15.44
C LYS A 151 9.32 11.35 16.73
N GLU A 152 9.51 12.02 17.86
CA GLU A 152 8.92 11.64 19.16
C GLU A 152 7.81 12.58 19.67
N ASN A 153 7.60 13.74 19.04
CA ASN A 153 6.57 14.73 19.42
C ASN A 153 5.68 15.09 18.22
N LEU A 154 4.94 14.10 17.69
CA LEU A 154 4.02 14.32 16.58
C LEU A 154 2.72 15.06 17.03
N HIS A 155 2.76 16.38 17.22
CA HIS A 155 1.56 17.23 17.05
C HIS A 155 1.60 17.91 15.68
N TYR A 156 1.33 17.11 14.66
CA TYR A 156 1.48 17.45 13.24
C TYR A 156 0.11 17.57 12.58
N GLY A 157 -0.08 18.62 11.80
CA GLY A 157 -1.12 18.60 10.77
C GLY A 157 -0.59 17.82 9.58
N LEU A 158 -0.81 16.50 9.55
CA LEU A 158 -0.73 15.71 8.33
C LEU A 158 -2.15 15.46 7.84
N SER A 159 -2.43 15.83 6.60
CA SER A 159 -3.68 15.49 5.93
C SER A 159 -3.43 14.95 4.54
N ILE A 160 -4.30 14.06 4.11
CA ILE A 160 -4.27 13.46 2.78
C ILE A 160 -5.64 13.71 2.16
N ALA A 161 -5.67 14.50 1.09
CA ALA A 161 -6.87 14.78 0.32
C ALA A 161 -6.78 14.07 -1.02
N TYR A 162 -7.63 13.06 -1.23
CA TYR A 162 -7.65 12.29 -2.47
C TYR A 162 -8.34 13.06 -3.60
N SER A 163 -7.86 12.87 -4.82
CA SER A 163 -8.49 13.36 -6.05
C SER A 163 -8.55 12.20 -7.05
N GLY A 164 -9.66 11.47 -7.03
CA GLY A 164 -9.76 10.19 -7.74
C GLY A 164 -8.97 9.08 -7.09
N THR A 165 -8.65 8.03 -7.86
CA THR A 165 -8.09 6.76 -7.35
C THR A 165 -6.56 6.71 -7.41
N ASP A 166 -5.94 7.66 -8.11
CA ASP A 166 -4.52 7.65 -8.46
C ASP A 166 -3.80 8.94 -8.07
N LYS A 167 -4.47 9.90 -7.42
CA LYS A 167 -3.88 11.17 -6.99
C LYS A 167 -4.30 11.52 -5.58
N ALA A 168 -3.37 12.13 -4.85
CA ALA A 168 -3.64 12.71 -3.55
C ALA A 168 -2.78 13.97 -3.34
N LEU A 169 -3.29 14.88 -2.52
CA LEU A 169 -2.55 15.99 -1.98
C LEU A 169 -2.21 15.67 -0.52
N VAL A 170 -0.92 15.49 -0.24
CA VAL A 170 -0.40 15.37 1.12
C VAL A 170 -0.03 16.75 1.62
N THR A 171 -0.61 17.17 2.74
CA THR A 171 -0.20 18.39 3.43
C THR A 171 0.52 18.02 4.72
N VAL A 172 1.71 18.56 4.93
CA VAL A 172 2.44 18.46 6.20
C VAL A 172 2.80 19.85 6.68
N SER A 173 2.38 20.20 7.89
CA SER A 173 2.65 21.50 8.50
C SER A 173 3.27 21.38 9.89
N THR A 174 4.20 22.29 10.20
CA THR A 174 4.77 22.49 11.54
C THR A 174 4.93 23.99 11.81
N GLY A 175 5.23 24.39 13.04
CA GLY A 175 5.38 25.80 13.39
C GLY A 175 6.52 26.08 14.36
N GLN A 176 7.14 27.24 14.17
CA GLN A 176 8.09 27.80 15.13
C GLN A 176 7.32 28.60 16.17
N LYS A 177 7.64 28.38 17.44
CA LYS A 177 7.10 29.14 18.57
C LYS A 177 8.11 30.11 19.15
N ASP A 178 7.62 31.22 19.69
CA ASP A 178 8.41 32.13 20.52
C ASP A 178 8.57 31.60 21.96
N LYS A 179 9.25 32.37 22.82
CA LYS A 179 9.48 32.04 24.24
C LYS A 179 8.20 31.95 25.08
N TYR A 180 7.07 32.46 24.58
CA TYR A 180 5.77 32.41 25.22
C TYR A 180 4.90 31.27 24.68
N GLY A 181 5.43 30.45 23.75
CA GLY A 181 4.71 29.33 23.14
C GLY A 181 3.77 29.75 22.01
N ARG A 182 3.80 31.01 21.56
CA ARG A 182 2.98 31.54 20.45
C ARG A 182 3.64 31.20 19.13
N TYR A 183 2.87 30.82 18.11
CA TYR A 183 3.44 30.57 16.79
C TYR A 183 3.86 31.89 16.16
N ILE A 184 5.08 31.94 15.64
CA ILE A 184 5.61 33.08 14.89
C ILE A 184 5.82 32.74 13.42
N ASN A 185 6.02 31.46 13.10
CA ASN A 185 6.05 30.97 11.73
C ASN A 185 5.31 29.64 11.63
N ILE A 186 4.58 29.45 10.53
CA ILE A 186 4.04 28.17 10.10
C ILE A 186 4.73 27.78 8.81
N TYR A 187 5.25 26.55 8.78
CA TYR A 187 5.89 25.94 7.62
C TYR A 187 4.98 24.85 7.08
N SER A 188 4.65 24.90 5.79
CA SER A 188 3.75 23.91 5.17
C SER A 188 4.28 23.41 3.84
N TYR A 189 4.27 22.08 3.68
CA TYR A 189 4.49 21.39 2.41
C TYR A 189 3.16 20.87 1.90
N LYS A 190 2.79 21.27 0.68
CA LYS A 190 1.67 20.72 -0.09
C LYS A 190 2.23 19.90 -1.23
N VAL A 191 2.13 18.57 -1.14
CA VAL A 191 2.79 17.61 -2.01
C VAL A 191 1.74 16.85 -2.81
N ASN A 192 1.69 17.10 -4.13
CA ASN A 192 0.89 16.29 -5.04
C ASN A 192 1.61 14.98 -5.29
N VAL A 193 0.93 13.88 -5.01
CA VAL A 193 1.43 12.53 -5.26
C VAL A 193 0.51 11.80 -6.24
N SER A 194 1.11 10.94 -7.05
CA SER A 194 0.38 10.05 -7.95
C SER A 194 0.77 8.60 -7.70
N ARG A 195 -0.21 7.73 -7.91
CA ARG A 195 -0.08 6.29 -7.74
C ARG A 195 0.44 5.66 -9.03
N TYR A 196 1.56 4.97 -8.93
CA TYR A 196 2.12 4.14 -10.00
C TYR A 196 2.11 2.67 -9.59
N SER A 197 2.40 1.76 -10.53
CA SER A 197 2.55 0.32 -10.26
C SER A 197 3.59 0.04 -9.15
N SER A 198 4.65 0.87 -9.09
CA SER A 198 5.70 0.80 -8.06
C SER A 198 5.38 1.56 -6.77
N GLY A 199 4.12 1.98 -6.56
CA GLY A 199 3.69 2.76 -5.40
C GLY A 199 3.47 4.26 -5.68
N TRP A 200 3.13 5.00 -4.62
CA TRP A 200 2.93 6.45 -4.66
C TRP A 200 4.26 7.18 -4.88
N LYS A 201 4.24 8.22 -5.72
CA LYS A 201 5.41 9.05 -6.00
C LYS A 201 5.03 10.53 -5.94
N VAL A 202 5.97 11.35 -5.50
CA VAL A 202 5.85 12.81 -5.57
C VAL A 202 5.85 13.25 -7.04
N VAL A 203 4.84 14.01 -7.43
CA VAL A 203 4.71 14.61 -8.77
C VAL A 203 5.14 16.07 -8.73
N SER A 204 4.67 16.80 -7.73
CA SER A 204 5.05 18.20 -7.49
C SER A 204 4.86 18.53 -6.02
N TYR A 205 5.48 19.61 -5.58
CA TYR A 205 5.24 20.16 -4.26
C TYR A 205 5.32 21.67 -4.26
N ASN A 206 4.67 22.28 -3.28
CA ASN A 206 4.81 23.68 -2.94
C ASN A 206 5.16 23.79 -1.45
N TYR A 207 6.11 24.67 -1.15
CA TYR A 207 6.50 25.00 0.21
C TYR A 207 6.07 26.44 0.52
N THR A 208 5.55 26.64 1.73
CA THR A 208 5.18 27.97 2.24
C THR A 208 5.71 28.16 3.65
N LYS A 209 6.18 29.38 3.91
CA LYS A 209 6.44 29.92 5.23
C LYS A 209 5.49 31.09 5.45
N THR A 210 4.66 31.00 6.48
CA THR A 210 3.71 32.04 6.86
C THR A 210 4.14 32.61 8.19
N GLU A 211 4.51 33.89 8.21
CA GLU A 211 4.75 34.63 9.46
C GLU A 211 3.40 34.94 10.12
N ILE A 212 3.32 34.74 11.43
CA ILE A 212 2.13 35.02 12.21
C ILE A 212 2.32 36.38 12.91
N PRO A 213 1.53 37.41 12.56
CA PRO A 213 1.65 38.71 13.17
C PRO A 213 1.26 38.71 14.66
N ASP A 214 1.90 39.58 15.45
CA ASP A 214 1.63 39.69 16.89
C ASP A 214 0.15 40.00 17.22
N TRP A 215 -0.57 40.72 16.35
CA TRP A 215 -1.98 41.07 16.54
C TRP A 215 -2.93 39.86 16.50
N VAL A 216 -2.48 38.70 16.05
CA VAL A 216 -3.26 37.45 16.13
C VAL A 216 -3.43 36.98 17.59
N TYR A 217 -2.56 37.44 18.50
CA TYR A 217 -2.51 37.04 19.91
C TYR A 217 -2.96 38.14 20.88
N SER A 218 -3.44 39.27 20.38
CA SER A 218 -3.95 40.40 21.18
C SER A 218 -5.44 40.32 21.47
#